data_AF-A0A398CS30-F1
#
_entry.id   AF-A0A398CS30-F1
#
_cell.length_a   1.000
_cell.length_b   1.000
_cell.length_c   1.000
_cell.angle_alpha   90.00
_cell.angle_beta   90.00
_cell.angle_gamma   90.00
#
_symmetry.space_group_name_H-M   'P 1'
#
loop_
_entity.id
_entity.type
_entity.pdbx_description
1 polymer ?
#
loop_
_entity_poly.entity_id
_entity_poly.type
_entity_poly.pdbx_seq_one_letter_code
_entity_poly.pdbx_strand_id
1 'polypeptide(L)'
;MIQPFTRLAVADNSGAKELMCIRVLGGTGRRVGHIGDLIVASVKQATPGGVVKKGDVVKCVIVRTKFSTRRKDGSYIAFDENAAVIVKEDKSPRGTRIFGPVARELRERDFMKIISLAPEVL
;
A
#
# COMPACT_ATOMS: atom_id res chain seq x y z
N MET A 1 -7.59 -8.25 0.69
CA MET A 1 -8.63 -7.72 1.56
C MET A 1 -7.95 -7.13 2.77
N ILE A 2 -8.06 -5.82 2.97
CA ILE A 2 -7.47 -5.08 4.08
C ILE A 2 -8.60 -4.36 4.82
N GLN A 3 -8.62 -4.41 6.14
CA GLN A 3 -9.64 -3.76 6.97
C GLN A 3 -8.98 -3.07 8.17
N PRO A 4 -9.71 -2.30 8.98
CA PRO A 4 -9.17 -1.77 10.23
C PRO A 4 -8.50 -2.86 11.08
N PHE A 5 -7.39 -2.51 11.70
CA PHE A 5 -6.49 -3.35 12.50
C PHE A 5 -5.69 -4.43 11.73
N THR A 6 -5.84 -4.55 10.41
CA THR A 6 -4.95 -5.39 9.59
C THR A 6 -3.50 -4.88 9.63
N ARG A 7 -2.54 -5.80 9.81
CA ARG A 7 -1.10 -5.53 9.67
C ARG A 7 -0.66 -5.67 8.23
N LEU A 8 0.18 -4.74 7.75
CA LEU A 8 0.75 -4.76 6.41
C LEU A 8 2.25 -4.48 6.47
N ALA A 9 2.99 -5.13 5.57
CA ALA A 9 4.38 -4.77 5.30
C ALA A 9 4.47 -3.44 4.54
N VAL A 10 5.59 -2.75 4.68
CA VAL A 10 5.89 -1.53 3.92
C VAL A 10 6.78 -1.88 2.74
N ALA A 11 6.34 -1.51 1.54
CA ALA A 11 7.02 -1.81 0.28
C ALA A 11 7.82 -0.62 -0.27
N ASP A 12 8.38 0.22 0.61
CA ASP A 12 9.22 1.35 0.23
C ASP A 12 10.38 1.58 1.21
N ASN A 13 11.30 2.47 0.84
CA ASN A 13 12.43 2.87 1.67
C ASN A 13 12.15 4.08 2.59
N SER A 14 10.89 4.35 2.95
CA SER A 14 10.55 5.46 3.86
C SER A 14 11.10 5.28 5.28
N GLY A 15 11.45 4.04 5.64
CA GLY A 15 11.95 3.64 6.95
C GLY A 15 10.88 2.97 7.82
N ALA A 16 9.62 2.97 7.44
CA ALA A 16 8.62 2.13 8.08
C ALA A 16 8.80 0.66 7.64
N LYS A 17 8.55 -0.28 8.55
CA LYS A 17 8.62 -1.74 8.30
C LYS A 17 7.24 -2.38 8.34
N GLU A 18 6.44 -1.99 9.33
CA GLU A 18 5.12 -2.56 9.58
C GLU A 18 4.11 -1.45 9.85
N LEU A 19 2.94 -1.58 9.22
CA LEU A 19 1.79 -0.70 9.36
C LEU A 19 0.62 -1.44 9.99
N MET A 20 -0.24 -0.71 10.69
CA MET A 20 -1.58 -1.16 11.05
C MET A 20 -2.60 -0.25 10.40
N CYS A 21 -3.48 -0.80 9.58
CA CYS A 21 -4.59 -0.07 8.98
C CYS A 21 -5.52 0.46 10.07
N ILE A 22 -5.84 1.74 10.02
CA ILE A 22 -6.82 2.40 10.91
C ILE A 22 -8.14 2.52 10.17
N ARG A 23 -8.09 2.98 8.90
CA ARG A 23 -9.28 3.28 8.11
C ARG A 23 -9.03 3.12 6.63
N VAL A 24 -10.00 2.56 5.91
CA VAL A 24 -10.02 2.53 4.45
C VAL A 24 -10.72 3.80 3.94
N LEU A 25 -10.12 4.50 2.98
CA LEU A 25 -10.66 5.73 2.40
C LEU A 25 -11.53 5.44 1.15
N GLY A 26 -12.35 6.42 0.75
CA GLY A 26 -13.18 6.32 -0.47
C GLY A 26 -14.69 6.17 -0.23
N GLY A 27 -15.22 6.72 0.86
CA GLY A 27 -16.67 6.85 1.06
C GLY A 27 -17.17 6.47 2.46
N THR A 28 -18.43 6.79 2.72
CA THR A 28 -19.13 6.43 3.97
C THR A 28 -19.37 4.92 4.01
N GLY A 29 -19.12 4.28 5.15
CA GLY A 29 -19.40 2.85 5.35
C GLY A 29 -18.40 1.88 4.73
N ARG A 30 -17.34 2.36 4.05
CA ARG A 30 -16.31 1.49 3.47
C ARG A 30 -15.49 0.78 4.56
N ARG A 31 -15.61 -0.54 4.63
CA ARG A 31 -14.93 -1.39 5.65
C ARG A 31 -13.68 -2.10 5.12
N VAL A 32 -13.58 -2.23 3.80
CA VAL A 32 -12.60 -3.10 3.14
C VAL A 32 -11.89 -2.37 2.01
N GLY A 33 -10.57 -2.52 1.97
CA GLY A 33 -9.67 -2.04 0.94
C GLY A 33 -9.05 -3.18 0.13
N HIS A 34 -8.81 -2.90 -1.14
CA HIS A 34 -8.16 -3.74 -2.13
C HIS A 34 -6.94 -3.01 -2.71
N ILE A 35 -6.26 -3.66 -3.64
CA ILE A 35 -5.14 -3.09 -4.38
C ILE A 35 -5.56 -1.74 -5.01
N GLY A 36 -4.71 -0.72 -4.85
CA GLY A 36 -4.94 0.64 -5.33
C GLY A 36 -5.81 1.52 -4.44
N ASP A 37 -6.40 0.99 -3.36
CA ASP A 37 -7.12 1.81 -2.40
C ASP A 37 -6.18 2.52 -1.44
N LEU A 38 -6.57 3.75 -1.08
CA LEU A 38 -5.91 4.52 -0.04
C LEU A 38 -6.42 4.12 1.34
N ILE A 39 -5.49 3.99 2.27
CA ILE A 39 -5.76 3.72 3.69
C ILE A 39 -5.02 4.74 4.56
N VAL A 40 -5.57 4.99 5.74
CA VAL A 40 -4.85 5.63 6.84
C VAL A 40 -4.33 4.52 7.74
N ALA A 41 -3.04 4.56 8.07
CA ALA A 41 -2.37 3.55 8.87
C ALA A 41 -1.48 4.18 9.94
N SER A 42 -1.28 3.46 11.05
CA SER A 42 -0.24 3.81 12.03
C SER A 42 1.01 2.98 11.78
N VAL A 43 2.18 3.61 11.88
CA VAL A 43 3.48 2.92 11.82
C VAL A 43 3.70 2.19 13.13
N LYS A 44 3.87 0.86 13.05
CA LYS A 44 4.04 -0.01 14.23
C LYS A 44 5.49 -0.41 14.45
N GLN A 45 6.25 -0.51 13.36
CA GLN A 45 7.69 -0.73 13.39
C GLN A 45 8.36 0.17 12.34
N ALA A 46 9.48 0.78 12.72
CA ALA A 46 10.29 1.61 11.83
C ALA A 46 11.78 1.39 12.11
N THR A 47 12.63 1.63 11.12
CA THR A 47 14.08 1.67 11.26
C THR A 47 14.52 2.99 11.91
N PRO A 48 15.55 2.97 12.77
CA PRO A 48 16.22 4.20 13.21
C PRO A 48 16.69 5.04 12.01
N GLY A 49 16.57 6.36 12.10
CA GLY A 49 16.98 7.29 11.04
C GLY A 49 16.04 7.37 9.82
N GLY A 50 14.93 6.63 9.80
CA GLY A 50 13.91 6.72 8.76
C GLY A 50 13.15 8.07 8.76
N VAL A 51 12.57 8.42 7.61
CA VAL A 51 11.76 9.64 7.44
C VAL A 51 10.46 9.57 8.25
N VAL A 52 9.95 8.35 8.45
CA VAL A 52 8.77 8.04 9.27
C VAL A 52 9.18 7.28 10.53
N LYS A 53 8.54 7.64 11.65
CA LYS A 53 8.82 7.10 12.98
C LYS A 53 7.69 6.18 13.44
N LYS A 54 7.99 5.31 14.41
CA LYS A 54 6.98 4.49 15.08
C LYS A 54 5.95 5.40 15.75
N GLY A 55 4.67 5.09 15.55
CA GLY A 55 3.54 5.88 16.06
C GLY A 55 2.96 6.86 15.06
N ASP A 56 3.70 7.23 14.00
CA ASP A 56 3.22 8.16 12.99
C ASP A 56 1.95 7.62 12.30
N VAL A 57 0.98 8.52 12.09
CA VAL A 57 -0.20 8.24 11.28
C VAL A 57 0.08 8.71 9.85
N VAL A 58 0.00 7.80 8.90
CA VAL A 58 0.39 8.00 7.51
C VAL A 58 -0.72 7.55 6.55
N LYS A 59 -0.74 8.14 5.35
CA LYS A 59 -1.54 7.65 4.24
C LYS A 59 -0.71 6.65 3.43
N CYS A 60 -1.34 5.56 3.04
CA CYS A 60 -0.70 4.52 2.24
C CYS A 60 -1.62 4.08 1.12
N VAL A 61 -1.04 3.61 0.02
CA VAL A 61 -1.77 2.86 -1.02
C VAL A 61 -1.45 1.38 -0.88
N ILE A 62 -2.47 0.53 -0.97
CA ILE A 62 -2.30 -0.93 -0.96
C ILE A 62 -1.74 -1.37 -2.32
N VAL A 63 -0.60 -2.07 -2.33
CA VAL A 63 0.06 -2.50 -3.58
C VAL A 63 0.05 -4.02 -3.78
N ARG A 64 -0.01 -4.80 -2.69
CA ARG A 64 -0.10 -6.26 -2.70
C ARG A 64 -1.13 -6.75 -1.69
N THR A 65 -1.86 -7.80 -2.03
CA THR A 65 -2.76 -8.48 -1.10
C THR A 65 -2.74 -9.99 -1.26
N LYS A 66 -2.83 -10.71 -0.14
CA LYS A 66 -3.04 -12.17 -0.09
C LYS A 66 -4.38 -12.63 -0.66
N PHE A 67 -5.38 -11.77 -0.53
CA PHE A 67 -6.70 -12.04 -1.10
C PHE A 67 -6.65 -11.89 -2.61
N SER A 68 -7.27 -12.81 -3.33
CA SER A 68 -7.30 -12.79 -4.78
C SER A 68 -8.18 -11.65 -5.31
N THR A 69 -7.67 -10.92 -6.29
CA THR A 69 -8.39 -9.87 -7.02
C THR A 69 -8.69 -10.37 -8.41
N ARG A 70 -9.96 -10.36 -8.80
CA ARG A 70 -10.40 -10.75 -10.15
C ARG A 70 -10.20 -9.60 -11.13
N ARG A 71 -9.60 -9.88 -12.28
CA ARG A 71 -9.38 -8.95 -13.38
C ARG A 71 -10.53 -9.00 -14.39
N LYS A 72 -10.62 -7.95 -15.22
CA LYS A 72 -11.64 -7.83 -16.29
C LYS A 72 -11.55 -8.96 -17.33
N ASP A 73 -10.34 -9.46 -17.56
CA ASP A 73 -10.07 -10.62 -18.45
C ASP A 73 -10.44 -11.98 -17.81
N GLY A 74 -10.93 -11.99 -16.56
CA GLY A 74 -11.30 -13.20 -15.83
C GLY A 74 -10.16 -13.86 -15.07
N SER A 75 -8.92 -13.44 -15.27
CA SER A 75 -7.77 -13.92 -14.48
C SER A 75 -7.84 -13.42 -13.02
N TYR A 76 -7.11 -14.08 -12.13
CA TYR A 76 -6.99 -13.69 -10.73
C TYR A 76 -5.53 -13.40 -10.39
N ILE A 77 -5.31 -12.36 -9.60
CA ILE A 77 -3.99 -12.05 -9.03
C ILE A 77 -4.05 -12.10 -7.50
N ALA A 78 -3.05 -12.73 -6.89
CA ALA A 78 -2.81 -12.74 -5.46
C ALA A 78 -1.30 -12.69 -5.20
N PHE A 79 -0.92 -12.21 -4.02
CA PHE A 79 0.48 -12.12 -3.60
C PHE A 79 0.70 -12.87 -2.29
N ASP A 80 1.95 -13.20 -1.99
CA ASP A 80 2.29 -13.93 -0.76
C ASP A 80 2.20 -13.08 0.51
N GLU A 81 2.06 -11.76 0.38
CA GLU A 81 1.95 -10.84 1.50
C GLU A 81 1.01 -9.65 1.23
N ASN A 82 0.53 -9.04 2.32
CA ASN A 82 -0.17 -7.77 2.28
C ASN A 82 0.86 -6.65 2.44
N ALA A 83 0.97 -5.78 1.44
CA ALA A 83 1.93 -4.69 1.47
C ALA A 83 1.33 -3.37 0.98
N ALA A 84 1.85 -2.26 1.52
CA ALA A 84 1.46 -0.92 1.16
C ALA A 84 2.68 0.00 1.01
N VAL A 85 2.51 1.05 0.21
CA VAL A 85 3.50 2.11 0.01
C VAL A 85 3.00 3.38 0.68
N ILE A 86 3.86 4.08 1.42
CA ILE A 86 3.49 5.32 2.08
C ILE A 86 3.46 6.44 1.04
N VAL A 87 2.37 7.19 1.01
CA VAL A 87 2.13 8.27 0.04
C VAL A 87 1.92 9.59 0.76
N LYS A 88 2.24 10.67 0.05
CA LYS A 88 1.87 12.03 0.43
C LYS A 88 0.43 12.32 0.01
N GLU A 89 -0.06 13.51 0.36
CA GLU A 89 -1.40 13.98 -0.01
C GLU A 89 -1.62 14.04 -1.54
N ASP A 90 -0.57 14.29 -2.30
CA ASP A 90 -0.57 14.33 -3.78
C ASP A 90 -0.47 12.94 -4.45
N LYS A 91 -0.63 11.85 -3.68
CA LYS A 91 -0.43 10.45 -4.09
C LYS A 91 0.99 10.08 -4.52
N SER A 92 1.97 10.98 -4.42
CA SER A 92 3.36 10.63 -4.68
C SER A 92 3.93 9.76 -3.55
N PRO A 93 4.82 8.80 -3.85
CA PRO A 93 5.46 8.00 -2.81
C PRO A 93 6.31 8.90 -1.91
N ARG A 94 6.30 8.60 -0.61
CA ARG A 94 7.15 9.30 0.35
C ARG A 94 8.58 8.76 0.30
N GLY A 95 8.74 7.46 0.03
CA GLY A 95 10.01 6.85 -0.32
C GLY A 95 10.44 7.16 -1.76
N THR A 96 11.68 6.86 -2.08
CA THR A 96 12.29 7.03 -3.40
C THR A 96 12.50 5.70 -4.15
N ARG A 97 12.29 4.56 -3.48
CA ARG A 97 12.41 3.21 -4.06
C ARG A 97 11.26 2.34 -3.58
N ILE A 98 10.77 1.48 -4.47
CA ILE A 98 9.69 0.51 -4.20
C ILE A 98 10.28 -0.90 -4.16
N PHE A 99 9.80 -1.72 -3.24
CA PHE A 99 10.28 -3.08 -3.02
C PHE A 99 9.26 -4.14 -3.46
N GLY A 100 9.75 -5.13 -4.20
CA GLY A 100 8.95 -6.24 -4.71
C GLY A 100 7.99 -5.84 -5.84
N PRO A 101 7.27 -6.81 -6.42
CA PRO A 101 6.33 -6.56 -7.50
C PRO A 101 5.14 -5.73 -7.02
N VAL A 102 4.54 -4.99 -7.95
CA VAL A 102 3.29 -4.25 -7.73
C VAL A 102 2.24 -4.65 -8.76
N ALA A 103 0.97 -4.51 -8.42
CA ALA A 103 -0.11 -4.88 -9.30
C ALA A 103 -0.44 -3.77 -10.32
N ARG A 104 -0.77 -4.15 -11.57
CA ARG A 104 -1.11 -3.22 -12.68
C ARG A 104 -2.32 -2.34 -12.41
N GLU A 105 -3.19 -2.74 -11.49
CA GLU A 105 -4.38 -2.02 -11.03
C GLU A 105 -4.03 -0.63 -10.45
N LEU A 106 -2.78 -0.42 -10.01
CA LEU A 106 -2.28 0.90 -9.62
C LEU A 106 -2.32 1.93 -10.75
N ARG A 107 -2.28 1.49 -12.02
CA ARG A 107 -2.34 2.38 -13.19
C ARG A 107 -3.72 3.01 -13.34
N GLU A 108 -4.77 2.23 -13.12
CA GLU A 108 -6.17 2.70 -13.19
C GLU A 108 -6.51 3.70 -12.05
N ARG A 109 -5.63 3.86 -11.07
CA ARG A 109 -5.81 4.70 -9.87
C ARG A 109 -4.85 5.91 -9.81
N ASP A 110 -4.14 6.16 -10.90
CA ASP A 110 -3.17 7.26 -11.10
C ASP A 110 -1.89 7.19 -10.25
N PHE A 111 -1.43 5.98 -9.86
CA PHE A 111 -0.18 5.82 -9.11
C PHE A 111 1.04 5.58 -10.02
N MET A 112 1.17 6.35 -11.11
CA MET A 112 2.21 6.17 -12.12
C MET A 112 3.64 6.24 -11.54
N LYS A 113 3.91 7.16 -10.61
CA LYS A 113 5.22 7.27 -9.96
C LYS A 113 5.64 6.01 -9.21
N ILE A 114 4.68 5.30 -8.60
CA ILE A 114 4.96 4.04 -7.87
C ILE A 114 5.26 2.93 -8.87
N ILE A 115 4.48 2.85 -9.95
CA ILE A 115 4.69 1.88 -11.03
C ILE A 115 6.07 2.06 -11.66
N SER A 116 6.47 3.30 -11.96
CA SER A 116 7.78 3.59 -12.56
C SER A 116 8.98 3.25 -11.66
N LEU A 117 8.79 3.23 -10.34
CA LEU A 117 9.85 2.91 -9.37
C LEU A 117 9.86 1.43 -8.96
N ALA A 118 8.85 0.66 -9.36
CA ALA A 118 8.74 -0.74 -9.00
C ALA A 118 9.64 -1.63 -9.89
N PRO A 119 10.27 -2.67 -9.33
CA PRO A 119 11.10 -3.59 -10.10
C PRO A 119 10.30 -4.41 -11.12
N GLU A 120 9.03 -4.71 -10.82
CA GLU A 120 8.15 -5.50 -11.67
C GLU A 120 6.68 -5.09 -11.47
N VAL A 121 5.89 -5.20 -12.55
CA VAL A 121 4.45 -4.89 -12.56
C VAL A 121 3.69 -6.11 -13.08
N LEU A 122 2.81 -6.67 -12.25
CA LEU A 122 2.04 -7.89 -12.53
C LEU A 122 0.57 -7.62 -12.82
#